data_AF-A0A182WGT1-F1
#
_entry.id   AF-A0A182WGT1-F1
#
_cell.length_a   1.000
_cell.length_b   1.000
_cell.length_c   1.000
_cell.angle_alpha   90.00
_cell.angle_beta   90.00
_cell.angle_gamma   90.00
#
_symmetry.space_group_name_H-M   'P 1'
#
loop_
_entity.id
_entity.type
_entity.pdbx_description
1 polymer ?
#
loop_
_entity_poly.entity_id
_entity_poly.type
_entity_poly.pdbx_seq_one_letter_code
_entity_poly.pdbx_strand_id
1 'polypeptide(L)' 'MVGWKPNVSKEEVAKIVQGFDKTELLTSGGVTLAGQRYIYLSGTDRVIRAKLGKTGVHCMKTQQGK' A
#
# COMPACT_ATOMS: atom_id res chain seq x y z
N MET A 1 -4.34 -12.61 24.63
CA MET A 1 -3.93 -12.54 23.21
C MET A 1 -4.44 -11.24 22.63
N VAL A 2 -3.61 -10.18 22.59
CA VAL A 2 -4.00 -8.92 21.94
C VAL A 2 -3.84 -9.10 20.43
N GLY A 3 -4.96 -9.16 19.71
CA GLY A 3 -4.96 -9.19 18.26
C GLY A 3 -4.38 -7.89 17.74
N TRP A 4 -3.16 -7.94 17.20
CA TRP A 4 -2.53 -6.82 16.53
C TRP A 4 -3.33 -6.51 15.25
N LYS A 5 -4.27 -5.58 15.35
CA LYS A 5 -4.89 -4.96 14.17
C LYS A 5 -3.97 -3.81 13.76
N PRO A 6 -3.30 -3.88 12.61
CA PRO A 6 -2.67 -2.69 12.05
C PRO A 6 -3.81 -1.70 11.79
N ASN A 7 -3.77 -0.55 12.45
CA ASN A 7 -4.78 0.50 12.31
C ASN A 7 -4.55 1.23 10.98
N VAL A 8 -4.84 0.54 9.88
CA VAL A 8 -4.82 1.11 8.53
C VAL A 8 -6.20 1.73 8.28
N SER A 9 -6.23 3.02 7.99
CA SER A 9 -7.49 3.71 7.66
C SER A 9 -8.05 3.17 6.34
N LYS A 10 -9.38 3.18 6.21
CA LYS A 10 -10.05 2.88 4.93
C LYS A 10 -9.55 3.78 3.80
N GLU A 11 -9.18 5.02 4.12
CA GLU A 11 -8.64 5.99 3.16
C GLU A 11 -7.25 5.57 2.65
N GLU A 12 -6.40 5.04 3.53
CA GLU A 12 -5.08 4.52 3.15
C GLU A 12 -5.24 3.32 2.22
N VAL A 13 -6.13 2.38 2.57
CA VAL A 13 -6.44 1.22 1.71
C VAL A 13 -7.00 1.68 0.37
N ALA A 14 -7.94 2.63 0.35
CA ALA A 14 -8.52 3.14 -0.89
C ALA A 14 -7.48 3.77 -1.81
N LYS A 15 -6.51 4.53 -1.27
CA LYS A 15 -5.39 5.08 -2.05
C LYS A 15 -4.51 3.98 -2.66
N ILE A 16 -4.25 2.91 -1.93
CA ILE A 16 -3.48 1.76 -2.44
C ILE A 16 -4.25 1.03 -3.54
N VAL A 17 -5.56 0.82 -3.33
CA VAL A 17 -6.45 0.22 -4.34
C VAL A 17 -6.44 1.04 -5.62
N GLN A 18 -6.62 2.36 -5.52
CA GLN A 18 -6.50 3.26 -6.67
C GLN A 18 -5.11 3.25 -7.29
N GLY A 19 -4.07 3.06 -6.47
CA GLY A 19 -2.69 2.99 -6.90
C GLY A 19 -2.34 1.75 -7.73
N PHE A 20 -3.13 0.67 -7.66
CA PHE A 20 -2.98 -0.46 -8.58
C PHE A 20 -3.42 -0.11 -10.00
N ASP A 21 -4.45 0.73 -10.15
CA ASP A 21 -4.90 1.26 -11.44
C ASP A 21 -4.02 2.44 -11.90
N LYS A 22 -3.64 3.32 -10.98
CA LYS A 22 -2.91 4.58 -11.25
C LYS A 22 -1.65 4.66 -10.40
N THR A 23 -0.60 3.98 -10.84
CA THR A 23 0.72 3.95 -10.18
C THR A 23 1.41 5.32 -10.10
N GLU A 24 1.02 6.28 -10.94
CA GLU A 24 1.44 7.69 -10.86
C GLU A 24 1.10 8.33 -9.50
N LEU A 25 -0.05 7.97 -8.91
CA LEU A 25 -0.48 8.48 -7.60
C LEU A 25 0.46 8.00 -6.48
N LEU A 26 0.97 6.77 -6.60
CA LEU A 26 1.91 6.20 -5.64
C LEU A 26 3.33 6.71 -5.86
N THR A 27 3.70 6.99 -7.10
CA THR A 27 5.02 7.55 -7.44
C THR A 27 5.19 8.95 -6.85
N SER A 28 4.18 9.81 -6.98
CA SER A 28 4.23 11.19 -6.44
C SER A 28 3.84 11.23 -4.95
N GLY A 29 2.79 10.51 -4.57
CA GLY A 29 2.21 10.53 -3.22
C GLY A 29 2.84 9.55 -2.23
N GLY A 30 3.59 8.56 -2.68
CA GLY A 30 4.05 7.45 -1.84
C GLY A 30 2.93 6.50 -1.43
N VAL A 31 3.29 5.41 -0.75
CA VAL A 31 2.35 4.43 -0.20
C VAL A 31 2.21 4.69 1.29
N THR A 32 1.03 5.08 1.77
CA THR A 32 0.82 5.33 3.21
C THR A 32 0.10 4.16 3.84
N LEU A 33 0.68 3.60 4.91
CA LEU A 33 0.12 2.48 5.66
C LEU A 33 0.36 2.69 7.15
N ALA A 34 -0.71 2.61 7.94
CA ALA A 34 -0.66 2.77 9.40
C ALA A 34 0.08 4.07 9.82
N GLY A 35 -0.19 5.18 9.11
CA GLY A 35 0.42 6.49 9.35
C GLY A 35 1.87 6.63 8.89
N GLN A 36 2.46 5.61 8.26
CA GLN A 36 3.83 5.66 7.73
C GLN A 36 3.80 5.77 6.21
N ARG A 37 4.56 6.73 5.68
CA ARG A 37 4.70 6.96 4.24
C ARG A 37 5.93 6.22 3.70
N TYR A 38 5.68 5.20 2.89
CA TYR A 38 6.68 4.43 2.16
C TYR A 38 6.91 5.03 0.77
N ILE A 39 8.15 4.96 0.30
CA ILE A 39 8.56 5.35 -1.04
C ILE A 39 8.19 4.22 -1.99
N TYR A 40 7.37 4.53 -2.98
CA TYR A 40 7.04 3.60 -4.04
C TYR A 40 8.30 3.24 -4.85
N LEU A 41 8.50 1.95 -5.08
CA LEU A 41 9.64 1.44 -5.86
C LEU A 41 9.20 0.95 -7.22
N SER A 42 8.18 0.10 -7.24
CA SER A 42 7.71 -0.59 -8.43
C SER A 42 6.35 -1.20 -8.16
N GLY A 43 5.51 -1.26 -9.17
CA GLY A 43 4.18 -1.80 -9.09
C GLY A 43 3.71 -2.31 -10.43
N THR A 44 2.86 -3.32 -10.38
CA THR A 44 2.09 -3.88 -11.49
C THR A 44 0.61 -3.83 -11.09
N ASP A 45 -0.28 -4.20 -12.01
CA ASP A 45 -1.72 -4.36 -11.74
C ASP A 45 -2.02 -5.22 -10.49
N ARG A 46 -1.11 -6.14 -10.13
CA ARG A 46 -1.33 -7.08 -9.03
C ARG A 46 -0.51 -6.81 -7.78
N VAL A 47 0.65 -6.17 -7.90
CA VAL A 47 1.58 -6.02 -6.78
C VAL A 47 2.14 -4.61 -6.73
N ILE A 48 2.11 -3.98 -5.57
CA ILE A 48 2.79 -2.72 -5.27
C ILE A 48 3.91 -3.01 -4.29
N ARG A 49 5.10 -2.49 -4.57
CA ARG A 49 6.28 -2.60 -3.70
C ARG A 49 6.74 -1.21 -3.29
N ALA A 50 6.93 -1.03 -1.99
CA ALA A 50 7.38 0.22 -1.41
C ALA A 50 8.37 -0.04 -0.27
N LYS A 51 9.19 0.98 0.06
CA LYS A 51 10.14 0.90 1.17
C LYS A 51 10.15 2.16 2.02
N LEU A 52 10.49 2.00 3.30
CA LEU A 52 10.77 3.06 4.25
C LEU A 52 12.06 2.70 5.00
N GLY A 53 13.18 3.28 4.56
CA GLY A 53 14.50 2.96 5.12
C GLY A 53 14.85 1.49 4.97
N LYS A 54 14.96 0.77 6.10
CA LYS A 54 15.23 -0.68 6.16
C LYS A 54 13.97 -1.55 6.09
N THR A 55 12.78 -0.94 6.17
CA THR A 55 11.49 -1.65 6.16
C THR A 55 10.92 -1.66 4.75
N GLY A 56 10.42 -2.80 4.30
CA GLY A 56 9.75 -2.96 3.00
C GLY A 56 8.28 -3.36 3.17
N VAL A 57 7.45 -2.97 2.20
CA VAL A 57 6.04 -3.39 2.13
C VAL A 57 5.70 -3.85 0.73
N HIS A 58 5.06 -5.01 0.65
CA HIS A 58 4.49 -5.55 -0.58
C HIS A 58 2.97 -5.68 -0.39
N CYS A 59 2.21 -4.93 -1.19
CA CYS A 59 0.76 -5.03 -1.24
C CYS A 59 0.38 -5.83 -2.49
N MET A 60 -0.44 -6.86 -2.35
CA MET A 60 -0.92 -7.67 -3.47
C MET A 60 -2.44 -7.59 -3.58
N LYS A 61 -2.95 -7.28 -4.76
CA LYS A 61 -4.37 -7.32 -5.10
C LYS A 61 -4.77 -8.77 -5.35
N THR A 62 -5.69 -9.30 -4.56
CA THR A 62 -6.26 -10.64 -4.76
C THR A 62 -7.57 -10.55 -5.55
N GLN A 63 -7.95 -11.66 -6.18
CA GLN A 63 -9.18 -11.76 -6.96
C GLN A 63 -10.43 -11.95 -6.08
N GLN A 64 -10.23 -12.30 -4.81
CA GLN A 64 -11.26 -12.46 -3.79
C GLN A 64 -11.29 -11.22 -2.90
N GLY A 65 -12.18 -10.30 -3.25
CA GLY A 65 -12.46 -9.06 -2.53
C GLY A 65 -13.72 -8.41 -3.10
N LYS A 66 -14.84 -9.13 -3.02
CA LYS A 66 -16.17 -8.52 -3.07
C LYS A 66 -16.56 -8.12 -1.65
#